data_AF-A0A2S2QLA2-F1
#
_entry.id   AF-A0A2S2QLA2-F1
#
_cell.length_a   1.000
_cell.length_b   1.000
_cell.length_c   1.000
_cell.angle_alpha   90.00
_cell.angle_beta   90.00
_cell.angle_gamma   90.00
#
_symmetry.space_group_name_H-M   'P 1'
#
loop_
_entity.id
_entity.type
_entity.pdbx_description
1 polymer ?
#
loop_
_entity_poly.entity_id
_entity_poly.type
_entity_poly.pdbx_seq_one_letter_code
_entity_poly.pdbx_strand_id
1 'polypeptide(L)'
;MPKVKCSTASRLRAFVQEFGHNIFSTDGLVLFCKICNVKVTAEKRFAVQQHLSRDKHINGVERSKSQNEKNNTQSFITDVPNRSEYFLDLTRTFLSCNIPLNKLENPAFSKFLEKYTNKQTPDRSTLRKNYVSICYDETTDANGRYIANIMIGILEVGNIGKMFLLNSEVLEKTNHSAIAKVLDKSLSILWPQGIIHDNVLLFLSDAAPYMVKAATSIQTYYSKMIHVTCLAHALHRVAEEIRIHFPNVDELINNYKNLLADNRISFLFENLKQALVVQCKSSECTGK
;
A
#
# COMPACT_ATOMS: atom_id res chain seq x y z
N MET A 1 -52.03 -15.65 -22.89
CA MET A 1 -50.59 -15.97 -23.09
C MET A 1 -49.89 -15.99 -21.74
N PRO A 2 -49.23 -17.08 -21.32
CA PRO A 2 -48.46 -17.09 -20.08
C PRO A 2 -47.26 -16.14 -20.20
N LYS A 3 -47.06 -15.23 -19.24
CA LYS A 3 -45.86 -14.36 -19.19
C LYS A 3 -44.63 -15.25 -18.98
N VAL A 4 -43.87 -15.46 -20.05
CA VAL A 4 -42.57 -16.14 -20.01
C VAL A 4 -41.69 -15.44 -18.97
N LYS A 5 -41.24 -16.16 -17.94
CA LYS A 5 -40.33 -15.59 -16.92
C LYS A 5 -39.01 -15.24 -17.60
N CYS A 6 -38.73 -13.95 -17.71
CA CYS A 6 -37.46 -13.44 -18.18
C CYS A 6 -36.34 -13.98 -17.26
N SER A 7 -35.25 -14.51 -17.86
CA SER A 7 -34.13 -15.04 -17.08
C SER A 7 -33.50 -13.96 -16.19
N THR A 8 -32.97 -14.34 -15.03
CA THR A 8 -32.35 -13.39 -14.09
C THR A 8 -31.29 -12.54 -14.79
N ALA A 9 -30.43 -13.15 -15.61
CA ALA A 9 -29.41 -12.44 -16.39
C ALA A 9 -30.01 -11.41 -17.37
N SER A 10 -31.13 -11.72 -18.03
CA SER A 10 -31.80 -10.79 -18.93
C SER A 10 -32.38 -9.57 -18.19
N ARG A 11 -33.00 -9.80 -17.03
CA ARG A 11 -33.49 -8.73 -16.15
C ARG A 11 -32.37 -7.83 -15.63
N LEU A 12 -31.24 -8.40 -15.21
CA LEU A 12 -30.09 -7.62 -14.75
C LEU A 12 -29.51 -6.75 -15.87
N ARG A 13 -29.39 -7.31 -17.08
CA ARG A 13 -28.97 -6.55 -18.26
C ARG A 13 -29.95 -5.43 -18.61
N ALA A 14 -31.26 -5.67 -18.48
CA ALA A 14 -32.28 -4.63 -18.65
C ALA A 14 -32.10 -3.47 -17.66
N PHE A 15 -31.77 -3.74 -16.39
CA PHE A 15 -31.48 -2.67 -15.42
C PHE A 15 -30.19 -1.90 -15.70
N VAL A 16 -29.14 -2.57 -16.19
CA VAL A 16 -27.93 -1.86 -16.63
C VAL A 16 -28.22 -0.96 -17.83
N GLN A 17 -29.08 -1.40 -18.76
CA GLN A 17 -29.50 -0.60 -19.90
C GLN A 17 -30.42 0.56 -19.49
N GLU A 18 -31.33 0.34 -18.54
CA GLU A 18 -32.29 1.36 -18.06
C GLU A 18 -31.62 2.45 -17.21
N PHE A 19 -30.79 2.06 -16.25
CA PHE A 19 -30.17 2.99 -15.30
C PHE A 19 -28.74 3.41 -15.69
N GLY A 20 -28.21 2.85 -16.79
CA GLY A 20 -26.96 3.24 -17.40
C GLY A 20 -25.76 2.36 -17.02
N HIS A 21 -24.94 2.08 -18.02
CA HIS A 21 -23.70 1.31 -17.91
C HIS A 21 -22.62 1.99 -17.05
N ASN A 22 -22.73 3.30 -16.83
CA ASN A 22 -21.81 4.07 -15.99
C ASN A 22 -22.11 3.88 -14.50
N ILE A 23 -23.34 3.49 -14.16
CA ILE A 23 -23.79 3.34 -12.77
C ILE A 23 -23.76 1.87 -12.34
N PHE A 24 -24.22 0.98 -13.21
CA PHE A 24 -24.34 -0.45 -12.91
C PHE A 24 -23.50 -1.34 -13.84
N SER A 25 -23.13 -2.51 -13.32
CA SER A 25 -22.52 -3.62 -14.05
C SER A 25 -23.13 -4.94 -13.60
N THR A 26 -23.06 -5.96 -14.44
CA THR A 26 -23.56 -7.30 -14.10
C THR A 26 -22.75 -8.38 -14.79
N ASP A 27 -22.55 -9.49 -14.08
CA ASP A 27 -21.99 -10.76 -14.56
C ASP A 27 -23.11 -11.78 -14.92
N GLY A 28 -24.38 -11.35 -14.87
CA GLY A 28 -25.55 -12.21 -15.07
C GLY A 28 -26.09 -12.87 -13.80
N LEU A 29 -25.37 -12.78 -12.68
CA LEU A 29 -25.79 -13.30 -11.37
C LEU A 29 -26.11 -12.16 -10.39
N VAL A 30 -25.37 -11.06 -10.45
CA VAL A 30 -25.47 -9.94 -9.51
C VAL A 30 -25.55 -8.61 -10.25
N LEU A 31 -26.34 -7.66 -9.71
CA LEU A 31 -26.28 -6.25 -10.09
C LEU A 31 -25.30 -5.52 -9.16
N PHE A 32 -24.26 -4.92 -9.73
CA PHE A 32 -23.22 -4.23 -8.99
C PHE A 32 -23.24 -2.73 -9.29
N CYS A 33 -23.31 -1.90 -8.25
CA CYS A 33 -23.21 -0.45 -8.39
C CYS A 33 -21.74 -0.02 -8.36
N LYS A 34 -21.26 0.56 -9.45
CA LYS A 34 -19.88 1.05 -9.60
C LYS A 34 -19.59 2.23 -8.66
N ILE A 35 -20.58 3.08 -8.40
CA ILE A 35 -20.43 4.30 -7.58
C ILE A 35 -20.36 3.94 -6.09
N CYS A 36 -21.20 3.01 -5.64
CA CYS A 36 -21.29 2.64 -4.23
C CYS A 36 -20.37 1.46 -3.85
N ASN A 37 -19.75 0.81 -4.85
CA ASN A 37 -18.94 -0.41 -4.75
C ASN A 37 -19.63 -1.54 -3.96
N VAL A 38 -20.93 -1.74 -4.21
CA VAL A 38 -21.76 -2.74 -3.50
C VAL A 38 -22.70 -3.49 -4.45
N LYS A 39 -23.02 -4.72 -4.07
CA LYS A 39 -24.12 -5.49 -4.63
C LYS A 39 -25.46 -4.82 -4.33
N VAL A 40 -26.32 -4.70 -5.34
CA VAL A 40 -27.66 -4.12 -5.23
C VAL A 40 -28.71 -5.19 -5.47
N THR A 41 -29.74 -5.22 -4.61
CA THR A 41 -30.88 -6.12 -4.77
C THR A 41 -31.70 -5.71 -5.99
N ALA A 42 -31.74 -6.57 -7.00
CA ALA A 42 -32.36 -6.30 -8.30
C ALA A 42 -33.61 -7.18 -8.55
N GLU A 43 -34.31 -7.54 -7.47
CA GLU A 43 -35.53 -8.35 -7.59
C GLU A 43 -36.68 -7.55 -8.21
N LYS A 44 -36.82 -6.30 -7.78
CA LYS A 44 -37.84 -5.35 -8.23
C LYS A 44 -37.17 -4.03 -8.59
N ARG A 45 -37.69 -3.35 -9.62
CA ARG A 45 -37.24 -2.03 -10.06
C ARG A 45 -37.17 -1.01 -8.92
N PHE A 46 -38.14 -1.04 -8.02
CA PHE A 46 -38.19 -0.15 -6.84
C PHE A 46 -36.96 -0.25 -5.94
N ALA A 47 -36.39 -1.44 -5.75
CA ALA A 47 -35.19 -1.61 -4.92
C ALA A 47 -33.95 -0.94 -5.53
N VAL A 48 -33.86 -0.95 -6.87
CA VAL A 48 -32.79 -0.26 -7.60
C VAL A 48 -33.00 1.25 -7.53
N GLN A 49 -34.23 1.74 -7.69
CA GLN A 49 -34.54 3.17 -7.53
C GLN A 49 -34.26 3.66 -6.10
N GLN A 50 -34.60 2.87 -5.09
CA GLN A 50 -34.31 3.20 -3.69
C GLN A 50 -32.79 3.25 -3.44
N HIS A 51 -32.00 2.41 -4.09
CA HIS A 51 -30.54 2.50 -4.01
C HIS A 51 -30.03 3.83 -4.58
N LEU A 52 -30.57 4.28 -5.72
CA LEU A 52 -30.19 5.54 -6.36
C LEU A 52 -30.55 6.77 -5.50
N SER A 53 -31.65 6.69 -4.75
CA SER A 53 -32.10 7.79 -3.88
C SER A 53 -31.41 7.83 -2.51
N ARG A 54 -30.50 6.91 -2.19
CA ARG A 54 -29.75 6.94 -0.93
C ARG A 54 -28.67 8.02 -0.97
N ASP A 55 -28.46 8.71 0.16
CA ASP A 55 -27.41 9.74 0.30
C ASP A 55 -26.03 9.21 -0.08
N LYS A 56 -25.73 7.95 0.25
CA LYS A 56 -24.46 7.30 -0.15
C LYS A 56 -24.26 7.30 -1.67
N HIS A 57 -25.32 7.09 -2.44
CA HIS A 57 -25.27 7.09 -3.89
C HIS A 57 -25.20 8.52 -4.43
N ILE A 58 -26.05 9.42 -3.96
CA ILE A 58 -26.10 10.83 -4.39
C ILE A 58 -24.72 11.49 -4.17
N ASN A 59 -24.17 11.37 -2.96
CA ASN A 59 -22.84 11.88 -2.62
C ASN A 59 -21.73 11.21 -3.45
N GLY A 60 -21.90 9.94 -3.81
CA GLY A 60 -20.97 9.22 -4.68
C GLY A 60 -21.00 9.72 -6.13
N VAL A 61 -22.19 10.04 -6.65
CA VAL A 61 -22.37 10.63 -7.99
C VAL A 61 -21.74 12.01 -8.04
N GLU A 62 -21.96 12.85 -7.03
CA GLU A 62 -21.35 14.18 -6.95
C GLU A 62 -19.82 14.11 -6.94
N ARG A 63 -19.24 13.19 -6.16
CA ARG A 63 -17.78 12.92 -6.18
C ARG A 63 -17.27 12.46 -7.54
N SER A 64 -18.02 11.61 -8.24
CA SER A 64 -17.62 11.13 -9.58
C SER A 64 -17.66 12.23 -10.65
N LYS A 65 -18.57 13.22 -10.52
CA LYS A 65 -18.61 14.39 -11.40
C LYS A 65 -17.40 15.30 -11.18
N SER A 66 -16.97 15.50 -9.93
CA SER A 66 -15.74 16.25 -9.61
C SER A 66 -14.46 15.58 -10.11
N GLN A 67 -14.48 14.26 -10.31
CA GLN A 67 -13.35 13.47 -10.81
C GLN A 67 -13.28 13.40 -12.34
N ASN A 68 -14.40 13.49 -13.06
CA ASN A 68 -14.40 13.41 -14.54
C ASN A 68 -13.84 14.65 -15.26
N GLU A 69 -13.64 15.78 -14.57
CA GLU A 69 -12.83 16.89 -15.10
C GLU A 69 -11.31 16.65 -14.94
N LYS A 70 -10.92 15.61 -14.19
CA LYS A 70 -9.53 15.15 -14.02
C LYS A 70 -9.40 13.73 -14.58
N ASN A 71 -9.49 13.60 -15.90
CA ASN A 71 -9.43 12.30 -16.56
C ASN A 71 -8.11 11.56 -16.30
N ASN A 72 -8.25 10.39 -15.66
CA ASN A 72 -7.75 9.10 -16.11
C ASN A 72 -6.24 8.92 -16.33
N THR A 73 -5.43 9.42 -15.39
CA THR A 73 -4.18 8.76 -15.01
C THR A 73 -4.37 8.21 -13.61
N GLN A 74 -4.00 6.94 -13.38
CA GLN A 74 -3.54 6.53 -12.05
C GLN A 74 -2.63 7.66 -11.55
N SER A 75 -2.93 8.26 -10.39
CA SER A 75 -2.16 9.39 -9.90
C SER A 75 -0.78 8.90 -9.45
N PHE A 76 0.08 8.59 -10.42
CA PHE A 76 1.45 9.05 -10.36
C PHE A 76 1.35 10.57 -10.19
N ILE A 77 2.09 11.08 -9.22
CA ILE A 77 2.05 12.47 -8.77
C ILE A 77 2.20 13.40 -9.99
N THR A 78 1.11 13.93 -10.55
CA THR A 78 1.15 14.73 -11.79
C THR A 78 1.17 16.24 -11.59
N ASP A 79 0.96 16.73 -10.36
CA ASP A 79 1.18 18.14 -10.05
C ASP A 79 2.09 18.24 -8.82
N VAL A 80 3.40 18.22 -9.08
CA VAL A 80 4.39 18.53 -8.06
C VAL A 80 4.45 20.06 -7.94
N PRO A 81 4.05 20.66 -6.81
CA PRO A 81 4.22 22.09 -6.60
C PRO A 81 5.72 22.40 -6.70
N ASN A 82 6.12 23.40 -7.46
CA ASN A 82 7.52 23.77 -7.70
C ASN A 82 8.30 23.81 -6.36
N ARG A 83 9.08 22.75 -6.09
CA ARG A 83 9.69 22.51 -4.76
C ARG A 83 11.07 23.14 -4.72
N SER A 84 11.28 24.09 -3.82
CA SER A 84 12.58 24.72 -3.58
C SER A 84 13.60 23.71 -3.04
N GLU A 85 14.72 23.54 -3.76
CA GLU A 85 15.86 22.70 -3.36
C GLU A 85 16.36 23.01 -1.94
N TYR A 86 16.32 24.28 -1.55
CA TYR A 86 16.67 24.73 -0.21
C TYR A 86 15.77 24.16 0.89
N PHE A 87 14.46 24.06 0.63
CA PHE A 87 13.52 23.51 1.61
C PHE A 87 13.71 22.00 1.80
N LEU A 88 14.11 21.31 0.73
CA LEU A 88 14.44 19.90 0.78
C LEU A 88 15.70 19.66 1.63
N ASP A 89 16.79 20.37 1.35
CA ASP A 89 18.05 20.22 2.09
C ASP A 89 17.93 20.60 3.55
N LEU A 90 17.15 21.65 3.85
CA LEU A 90 16.84 22.03 5.22
C LEU A 90 16.09 20.93 5.96
N THR A 91 15.05 20.36 5.34
CA THR A 91 14.27 19.26 5.93
C THR A 91 15.14 18.02 6.15
N ARG A 92 15.96 17.66 5.16
CA ARG A 92 16.88 16.53 5.21
C ARG A 92 17.90 16.68 6.34
N THR A 93 18.49 17.86 6.49
CA THR A 93 19.47 18.15 7.53
C THR A 93 18.83 18.04 8.92
N PHE A 94 17.65 18.62 9.09
CA PHE A 94 16.91 18.58 10.37
C PHE A 94 16.58 17.16 10.81
N LEU A 95 16.03 16.35 9.90
CA LEU A 95 15.71 14.96 10.18
C LEU A 95 16.97 14.14 10.47
N SER A 96 18.04 14.33 9.68
CA SER A 96 19.31 13.61 9.86
C SER A 96 19.97 13.93 11.21
N CYS A 97 19.80 15.17 11.70
CA CYS A 97 20.32 15.59 13.00
C CYS A 97 19.36 15.29 14.16
N ASN A 98 18.23 14.62 13.92
CA ASN A 98 17.16 14.40 14.89
C ASN A 98 16.66 15.71 15.55
N ILE A 99 16.65 16.79 14.77
CA ILE A 99 16.18 18.12 15.20
C ILE A 99 14.71 18.26 14.76
N PRO A 100 13.78 18.45 15.72
CA PRO A 100 12.37 18.65 15.39
C PRO A 100 12.15 19.88 14.48
N LEU A 101 11.37 19.71 13.41
CA LEU A 101 11.07 20.80 12.45
C LEU A 101 10.34 22.01 13.06
N ASN A 102 9.72 21.88 14.24
CA ASN A 102 9.13 23.04 14.94
C ASN A 102 10.19 24.01 15.48
N LYS A 103 11.47 23.62 15.55
CA LYS A 103 12.56 24.54 15.90
C LYS A 103 12.76 25.63 14.84
N LEU A 104 12.28 25.42 13.62
CA LEU A 104 12.27 26.45 12.57
C LEU A 104 11.28 27.58 12.85
N GLU A 105 10.23 27.33 13.66
CA GLU A 105 9.26 28.36 14.07
C GLU A 105 9.81 29.27 15.19
N ASN A 106 10.98 28.96 15.75
CA ASN A 106 11.60 29.81 16.75
C ASN A 106 12.07 31.12 16.10
N PRO A 107 11.63 32.31 16.57
CA PRO A 107 11.94 33.58 15.91
C PRO A 107 13.43 33.90 15.83
N ALA A 108 14.23 33.52 16.83
CA ALA A 108 15.67 33.75 16.83
C ALA A 108 16.36 32.85 15.79
N PHE A 109 15.92 31.59 15.70
CA PHE A 109 16.45 30.62 14.77
C PHE A 109 16.04 30.91 13.32
N SER A 110 14.78 31.28 13.08
CA SER A 110 14.26 31.74 11.78
C SER A 110 15.02 32.96 11.28
N LYS A 111 15.17 33.99 12.12
CA LYS A 111 15.94 35.20 11.77
C LYS A 111 17.40 34.91 11.49
N PHE A 112 18.00 33.96 12.22
CA PHE A 112 19.36 33.49 11.96
C PHE A 112 19.47 32.87 10.57
N LEU A 113 18.59 31.92 10.22
CA LEU A 113 18.60 31.28 8.91
C LEU A 113 18.33 32.27 7.78
N GLU A 114 17.34 33.15 7.92
CA GLU A 114 17.03 34.20 6.94
C GLU A 114 18.22 35.11 6.71
N LYS A 115 18.91 35.53 7.77
CA LYS A 115 20.09 36.40 7.69
C LYS A 115 21.23 35.78 6.86
N TYR A 116 21.51 34.50 7.05
CA TYR A 116 22.66 33.85 6.41
C TYR A 116 22.34 33.17 5.08
N THR A 117 21.06 32.93 4.78
CA THR A 117 20.65 32.23 3.55
C THR A 117 19.93 33.10 2.54
N ASN A 118 19.49 34.31 2.93
CA ASN A 118 18.65 35.21 2.13
C ASN A 118 17.37 34.54 1.59
N LYS A 119 16.91 33.47 2.24
CA LYS A 119 15.70 32.74 1.91
C LYS A 119 14.76 32.82 3.09
N GLN A 120 13.47 32.98 2.84
CA GLN A 120 12.47 32.88 3.89
C GLN A 120 12.52 31.49 4.52
N THR A 121 12.47 31.46 5.85
CA THR A 121 12.38 30.20 6.57
C THR A 121 11.02 29.58 6.25
N PRO A 122 10.99 28.34 5.70
CA PRO A 122 9.72 27.72 5.33
C PRO A 122 8.91 27.45 6.59
N ASP A 123 7.60 27.71 6.51
CA ASP A 123 6.69 27.30 7.55
C ASP A 123 6.75 25.78 7.74
N ARG A 124 6.64 25.35 9.00
CA ARG A 124 6.68 23.93 9.37
C ARG A 124 5.65 23.12 8.59
N SER A 125 4.46 23.66 8.34
CA SER A 125 3.42 22.98 7.56
C SER A 125 3.81 22.84 6.09
N THR A 126 4.60 23.76 5.54
CA THR A 126 5.14 23.71 4.17
C THR A 126 6.19 22.62 4.00
N LEU A 127 7.07 22.43 4.99
CA LEU A 127 8.04 21.32 4.96
C LEU A 127 7.37 19.96 5.18
N ARG A 128 6.43 19.89 6.13
CA ARG A 128 5.77 18.63 6.47
C ARG A 128 4.82 18.12 5.39
N LYS A 129 4.06 19.02 4.74
CA LYS A 129 3.10 18.66 3.68
C LYS A 129 3.76 18.25 2.37
N ASN A 130 5.01 18.60 2.16
CA ASN A 130 5.69 18.29 0.91
C ASN A 130 6.62 17.09 1.06
N TYR A 131 7.26 16.91 2.21
CA TYR A 131 8.48 16.11 2.25
C TYR A 131 8.46 14.92 3.21
N VAL A 132 7.36 14.51 3.86
CA VAL A 132 7.39 13.38 4.84
C VAL A 132 6.46 12.24 4.43
N SER A 133 7.01 11.03 4.32
CA SER A 133 6.32 9.76 4.06
C SER A 133 6.61 8.76 5.17
N ILE A 134 5.67 7.85 5.44
CA ILE A 134 5.84 6.75 6.37
C ILE A 134 5.76 5.44 5.60
N CYS A 135 6.77 4.60 5.78
CA CYS A 135 6.77 3.22 5.34
C CYS A 135 6.70 2.31 6.56
N TYR A 136 5.78 1.36 6.51
CA TYR A 136 5.59 0.34 7.50
C TYR A 136 5.95 -1.00 6.90
N ASP A 137 6.95 -1.64 7.49
CA ASP A 137 7.44 -2.94 7.07
C ASP A 137 7.30 -3.93 8.23
N GLU A 138 6.62 -5.05 7.97
CA GLU A 138 6.50 -6.15 8.91
C GLU A 138 7.39 -7.28 8.42
N THR A 139 8.26 -7.78 9.31
CA THR A 139 9.13 -8.92 9.02
C THR A 139 9.09 -9.93 10.16
N THR A 140 9.53 -11.15 9.88
CA THR A 140 9.68 -12.20 10.88
C THR A 140 11.16 -12.51 11.02
N ASP A 141 11.69 -12.41 12.24
CA ASP A 141 13.11 -12.69 12.49
C ASP A 141 13.41 -14.21 12.47
N ALA A 142 14.69 -14.56 12.56
CA ALA A 142 15.14 -15.96 12.55
C ALA A 142 14.59 -16.80 13.73
N ASN A 143 14.10 -16.14 14.78
CA ASN A 143 13.50 -16.78 15.95
C ASN A 143 11.97 -16.86 15.86
N GLY A 144 11.38 -16.47 14.72
CA GLY A 144 9.93 -16.49 14.51
C GLY A 144 9.17 -15.33 15.17
N ARG A 145 9.87 -14.28 15.61
CA ARG A 145 9.23 -13.10 16.22
C ARG A 145 8.85 -12.10 15.13
N TYR A 146 7.64 -11.57 15.24
CA TYR A 146 7.17 -10.50 14.36
C TYR A 146 7.81 -9.18 14.76
N ILE A 147 8.45 -8.50 13.80
CA ILE A 147 9.11 -7.21 13.99
C ILE A 147 8.41 -6.19 13.10
N ALA A 148 7.97 -5.10 13.70
CA ALA A 148 7.44 -3.94 13.01
C ALA A 148 8.52 -2.88 12.86
N ASN A 149 8.88 -2.57 11.62
CA ASN A 149 9.81 -1.51 11.27
C ASN A 149 9.03 -0.32 10.72
N ILE A 150 9.18 0.83 11.37
CA ILE A 150 8.64 2.10 10.87
C ILE A 150 9.79 2.92 10.33
N MET A 151 9.74 3.19 9.04
CA MET A 151 10.67 4.05 8.34
C MET A 151 9.99 5.35 7.96
N ILE A 152 10.73 6.45 8.06
CA ILE A 152 10.30 7.75 7.55
C ILE A 152 11.16 8.08 6.34
N GLY A 153 10.49 8.35 5.23
CA GLY A 153 11.11 8.79 4.00
C GLY A 153 10.85 10.25 3.74
N ILE A 154 11.85 10.93 3.16
CA ILE A 154 11.63 12.27 2.62
C ILE A 154 11.03 12.13 1.21
N LEU A 155 9.91 12.78 0.93
CA LEU A 155 9.30 12.78 -0.41
C LEU A 155 10.03 13.78 -1.31
N GLU A 156 10.86 13.28 -2.23
CA GLU A 156 11.57 14.07 -3.24
C GLU A 156 10.83 14.05 -4.59
N VAL A 157 11.06 15.05 -5.42
CA VAL A 157 10.42 15.13 -6.73
C VAL A 157 11.07 14.10 -7.66
N GLY A 158 10.27 13.16 -8.18
CA GLY A 158 10.74 12.14 -9.11
C GLY A 158 11.62 11.05 -8.52
N ASN A 159 12.02 11.17 -7.25
CA ASN A 159 12.87 10.20 -6.54
C ASN A 159 12.34 9.91 -5.15
N ILE A 160 12.64 8.70 -4.65
CA ILE A 160 12.46 8.39 -3.24
C ILE A 160 13.60 9.09 -2.50
N GLY A 161 13.27 10.06 -1.65
CA GLY A 161 14.27 10.72 -0.82
C GLY A 161 14.77 9.80 0.28
N LYS A 162 15.79 10.27 1.01
CA LYS A 162 16.46 9.44 2.02
C LYS A 162 15.47 8.92 3.06
N MET A 163 15.52 7.61 3.31
CA MET A 163 14.72 6.92 4.32
C MET A 163 15.52 6.70 5.60
N PHE A 164 14.84 6.79 6.75
CA PHE A 164 15.40 6.61 8.07
C PHE A 164 14.54 5.62 8.84
N LEU A 165 15.16 4.66 9.53
CA LEU A 165 14.46 3.80 10.49
C LEU A 165 14.14 4.63 11.73
N LEU A 166 12.85 4.82 12.01
CA LEU A 166 12.36 5.56 13.17
C LEU A 166 12.24 4.67 14.39
N ASN A 167 11.62 3.50 14.22
CA ASN A 167 11.36 2.56 15.29
C ASN A 167 11.36 1.13 14.74
N SER A 168 11.84 0.20 15.55
CA SER A 168 11.78 -1.24 15.30
C SER A 168 11.29 -1.90 16.58
N GLU A 169 10.13 -2.53 16.54
CA GLU A 169 9.46 -3.06 17.72
C GLU A 169 9.01 -4.51 17.51
N VAL A 170 9.21 -5.35 18.53
CA VAL A 170 8.72 -6.72 18.53
C VAL A 170 7.22 -6.71 18.79
N LEU A 171 6.46 -7.36 17.91
CA LEU A 171 5.03 -7.55 18.03
C LEU A 171 4.72 -8.93 18.61
N GLU A 172 3.83 -8.98 19.60
CA GLU A 172 3.26 -10.25 20.08
C GLU A 172 2.31 -10.88 19.04
N LYS A 173 1.65 -10.04 18.24
CA LYS A 173 0.66 -10.46 17.23
C LYS A 173 0.52 -9.42 16.12
N THR A 174 0.24 -9.90 14.92
CA THR A 174 0.11 -9.10 13.70
C THR A 174 -1.38 -8.88 13.41
N ASN A 175 -1.94 -7.82 13.99
CA ASN A 175 -3.32 -7.42 13.73
C ASN A 175 -3.45 -5.91 13.63
N HIS A 176 -4.51 -5.45 12.97
CA HIS A 176 -4.75 -4.03 12.70
C HIS A 176 -4.62 -3.09 13.92
N SER A 177 -4.99 -3.54 15.13
CA SER A 177 -4.83 -2.73 16.35
C SER A 177 -3.38 -2.63 16.80
N ALA A 178 -2.61 -3.72 16.72
CA ALA A 178 -1.19 -3.72 17.05
C ALA A 178 -0.40 -2.80 16.10
N ILE A 179 -0.70 -2.84 14.81
CA ILE A 179 -0.12 -1.96 13.78
C ILE A 179 -0.39 -0.49 14.12
N ALA A 180 -1.65 -0.14 14.42
CA ALA A 180 -2.03 1.23 14.76
C ALA A 180 -1.32 1.74 16.02
N LYS A 181 -1.20 0.89 17.05
CA LYS A 181 -0.49 1.24 18.30
C LYS A 181 0.99 1.51 18.06
N VAL A 182 1.66 0.65 17.29
CA VAL A 182 3.08 0.84 16.98
C VAL A 182 3.29 2.09 16.14
N LEU A 183 2.40 2.37 15.18
CA LEU A 183 2.45 3.61 14.42
C LEU A 183 2.32 4.84 15.32
N ASP A 184 1.29 4.88 16.18
CA ASP A 184 1.02 6.00 17.08
C ASP A 184 2.19 6.25 18.05
N LYS A 185 2.68 5.18 18.70
CA LYS A 185 3.86 5.22 19.56
C LYS A 185 5.09 5.75 18.82
N SER A 186 5.32 5.29 17.59
CA SER A 186 6.50 5.71 16.82
C SER A 186 6.40 7.16 16.37
N LEU A 187 5.20 7.62 16.01
CA LEU A 187 4.98 9.03 15.67
C LEU A 187 5.08 9.95 16.87
N SER A 188 4.78 9.47 18.07
CA SER A 188 5.02 10.23 19.31
C SER A 188 6.52 10.52 19.53
N ILE A 189 7.44 9.70 19.00
CA ILE A 189 8.90 9.95 19.05
C ILE A 189 9.24 11.20 18.23
N LEU A 190 8.62 11.37 17.06
CA LEU A 190 8.81 12.58 16.24
C LEU A 190 8.12 13.82 16.83
N TRP A 191 6.97 13.61 17.48
CA TRP A 191 6.11 14.67 17.98
C TRP A 191 5.73 14.48 19.45
N PRO A 192 6.68 14.63 20.37
CA PRO A 192 6.45 14.38 21.81
C PRO A 192 5.47 15.38 22.45
N GLN A 193 5.16 16.49 21.77
CA GLN A 193 4.22 17.52 22.23
C GLN A 193 2.80 17.34 21.67
N GLY A 194 2.57 16.29 20.88
CA GLY A 194 1.29 16.00 20.23
C GLY A 194 1.46 15.69 18.75
N ILE A 195 0.94 14.54 18.32
CA ILE A 195 0.98 14.09 16.93
C ILE A 195 0.07 14.98 16.09
N ILE A 196 0.58 15.46 14.95
CA ILE A 196 -0.20 16.27 14.03
C ILE A 196 -0.63 15.39 12.87
N HIS A 197 -1.78 14.75 13.04
CA HIS A 197 -2.26 13.69 12.16
C HIS A 197 -2.40 14.10 10.69
N ASP A 198 -2.79 15.34 10.42
CA ASP A 198 -2.94 15.88 9.05
C ASP A 198 -1.63 15.98 8.25
N ASN A 199 -0.48 15.78 8.90
CA ASN A 199 0.83 15.86 8.26
C ASN A 199 1.39 14.51 7.82
N VAL A 200 0.70 13.41 8.14
CA VAL A 200 1.08 12.09 7.63
C VAL A 200 0.34 11.88 6.31
N LEU A 201 1.08 11.93 5.21
CA LEU A 201 0.49 11.95 3.87
C LEU A 201 0.52 10.60 3.15
N LEU A 202 1.52 9.78 3.47
CA LEU A 202 1.72 8.50 2.80
C LEU A 202 1.98 7.42 3.85
N PHE A 203 1.21 6.34 3.75
CA PHE A 203 1.42 5.12 4.49
C PHE A 203 1.63 4.00 3.48
N LEU A 204 2.86 3.53 3.36
CA LEU A 204 3.21 2.39 2.51
C LEU A 204 3.26 1.13 3.36
N SER A 205 2.51 0.09 3.00
CA SER A 205 2.53 -1.19 3.71
C SER A 205 2.29 -2.38 2.78
N ASP A 206 2.34 -3.60 3.31
CA ASP A 206 1.91 -4.79 2.56
C ASP A 206 0.42 -4.71 2.14
N ALA A 207 0.02 -5.61 1.23
CA ALA A 207 -1.36 -5.71 0.75
C ALA A 207 -2.20 -6.75 1.51
N ALA A 208 -1.73 -7.27 2.65
CA ALA A 208 -2.46 -8.24 3.43
C ALA A 208 -3.75 -7.62 4.00
N PRO A 209 -4.83 -8.42 4.14
CA PRO A 209 -6.13 -7.89 4.56
C PRO A 209 -6.10 -7.13 5.90
N TYR A 210 -5.26 -7.56 6.84
CA TYR A 210 -5.15 -6.90 8.15
C TYR A 210 -4.43 -5.55 8.05
N MET A 211 -3.47 -5.36 7.14
CA MET A 211 -2.81 -4.07 6.90
C MET A 211 -3.72 -3.09 6.18
N VAL A 212 -4.49 -3.55 5.19
CA VAL A 212 -5.53 -2.72 4.55
C VAL A 212 -6.57 -2.28 5.58
N LYS A 213 -6.99 -3.19 6.48
CA LYS A 213 -7.87 -2.85 7.60
C LYS A 213 -7.21 -1.86 8.56
N ALA A 214 -5.94 -2.05 8.90
CA ALA A 214 -5.18 -1.15 9.76
C ALA A 214 -5.12 0.25 9.15
N ALA A 215 -4.71 0.36 7.89
CA ALA A 215 -4.62 1.62 7.17
C ALA A 215 -5.98 2.33 7.13
N THR A 216 -7.06 1.60 6.85
CA THR A 216 -8.43 2.16 6.87
C THR A 216 -8.79 2.71 8.26
N SER A 217 -8.46 1.98 9.34
CA SER A 217 -8.68 2.42 10.72
C SER A 217 -7.78 3.58 11.14
N ILE A 218 -6.57 3.67 10.59
CA ILE A 218 -5.64 4.76 10.86
C ILE A 218 -6.10 6.02 10.11
N GLN A 219 -6.57 5.90 8.88
CA GLN A 219 -7.00 7.01 8.04
C GLN A 219 -8.16 7.83 8.65
N THR A 220 -8.94 7.26 9.59
CA THR A 220 -9.95 8.02 10.34
C THR A 220 -9.33 9.09 11.25
N TYR A 221 -8.13 8.84 11.78
CA TYR A 221 -7.37 9.80 12.59
C TYR A 221 -6.47 10.68 11.70
N TYR A 222 -5.93 10.11 10.63
CA TYR A 222 -5.00 10.77 9.70
C TYR A 222 -5.70 11.03 8.35
N SER A 223 -6.62 12.00 8.34
CA SER A 223 -7.58 12.22 7.24
C SER A 223 -6.95 12.48 5.85
N LYS A 224 -5.73 13.03 5.82
CA LYS A 224 -4.97 13.35 4.60
C LYS A 224 -4.01 12.26 4.16
N MET A 225 -3.91 11.18 4.92
CA MET A 225 -3.05 10.04 4.62
C MET A 225 -3.62 9.25 3.44
N ILE A 226 -2.75 8.91 2.51
CA ILE A 226 -3.02 7.98 1.42
C ILE A 226 -2.33 6.65 1.77
N HIS A 227 -3.09 5.57 1.76
CA HIS A 227 -2.55 4.23 1.87
C HIS A 227 -2.14 3.72 0.49
N VAL A 228 -0.89 3.28 0.38
CA VAL A 228 -0.37 2.61 -0.81
C VAL A 228 0.11 1.22 -0.42
N THR A 229 -0.29 0.22 -1.20
CA THR A 229 0.18 -1.15 -1.00
C THR A 229 1.49 -1.39 -1.71
N CYS A 230 2.34 -2.20 -1.12
CA CYS A 230 3.68 -2.49 -1.62
C CYS A 230 3.62 -3.19 -2.98
N LEU A 231 4.28 -2.61 -3.98
CA LEU A 231 4.41 -3.18 -5.32
C LEU A 231 5.17 -4.50 -5.32
N ALA A 232 6.08 -4.73 -4.37
CA ALA A 232 6.81 -5.99 -4.27
C ALA A 232 5.85 -7.17 -4.07
N HIS A 233 4.77 -6.98 -3.32
CA HIS A 233 3.74 -8.01 -3.15
C HIS A 233 2.97 -8.29 -4.45
N ALA A 234 2.69 -7.24 -5.24
CA ALA A 234 2.07 -7.40 -6.55
C ALA A 234 3.01 -8.15 -7.51
N LEU A 235 4.29 -7.79 -7.55
CA LEU A 235 5.31 -8.48 -8.35
C LEU A 235 5.48 -9.94 -7.91
N HIS A 236 5.46 -10.21 -6.61
CA HIS A 236 5.53 -11.58 -6.08
C HIS A 236 4.33 -12.42 -6.56
N ARG A 237 3.12 -11.86 -6.54
CA ARG A 237 1.94 -12.56 -7.09
C ARG A 237 2.06 -12.84 -8.59
N VAL A 238 2.57 -11.89 -9.36
CA VAL A 238 2.84 -12.10 -10.79
C VAL A 238 3.88 -13.20 -10.99
N ALA A 239 4.93 -13.22 -10.17
CA ALA A 239 5.96 -14.26 -10.22
C ALA A 239 5.40 -15.65 -9.87
N GLU A 240 4.53 -15.77 -8.87
CA GLU A 240 3.86 -17.03 -8.54
C GLU A 240 2.92 -17.50 -9.66
N GLU A 241 2.24 -16.59 -10.37
CA GLU A 241 1.42 -16.97 -11.52
C GLU A 241 2.28 -17.47 -12.69
N ILE A 242 3.39 -16.77 -12.99
CA ILE A 242 4.36 -17.22 -13.99
C ILE A 242 4.90 -18.61 -13.63
N ARG A 243 5.23 -18.84 -12.35
CA ARG A 243 5.76 -20.10 -11.85
C ARG A 243 4.86 -21.30 -12.18
N ILE A 244 3.53 -21.12 -12.13
CA ILE A 244 2.55 -22.17 -12.49
C ILE A 244 2.73 -22.64 -13.94
N HIS A 245 3.17 -21.76 -14.84
CA HIS A 245 3.40 -22.10 -16.25
C HIS A 245 4.74 -22.80 -16.53
N PHE A 246 5.65 -22.86 -15.56
CA PHE A 246 6.99 -23.46 -15.73
C PHE A 246 7.28 -24.56 -14.68
N PRO A 247 6.52 -25.67 -14.68
CA PRO A 247 6.62 -26.73 -13.66
C PRO A 247 8.00 -27.38 -13.59
N ASN A 248 8.69 -27.58 -14.73
CA ASN A 248 10.03 -28.17 -14.76
C ASN A 248 11.08 -27.28 -14.05
N VAL A 249 10.94 -25.95 -14.18
CA VAL A 249 11.81 -24.99 -13.50
C VAL A 249 11.50 -25.00 -12.01
N ASP A 250 10.22 -25.08 -11.65
CA ASP A 250 9.83 -25.17 -10.24
C ASP A 250 10.34 -26.45 -9.57
N GLU A 251 10.26 -27.58 -10.27
CA GLU A 251 10.80 -28.86 -9.81
C GLU A 251 12.32 -28.79 -9.61
N LEU A 252 13.06 -28.21 -10.57
CA LEU A 252 14.50 -27.97 -10.43
C LEU A 252 14.82 -27.13 -9.18
N ILE A 253 14.09 -26.03 -8.98
CA ILE A 253 14.26 -25.15 -7.81
C ILE A 253 13.94 -25.90 -6.52
N ASN A 254 12.87 -26.70 -6.48
CA ASN A 254 12.51 -27.49 -5.31
C ASN A 254 13.56 -28.54 -4.98
N ASN A 255 14.12 -29.23 -5.98
CA ASN A 255 15.23 -30.17 -5.79
C ASN A 255 16.46 -29.46 -5.22
N TYR A 256 16.78 -28.27 -5.71
CA TYR A 256 17.86 -27.46 -5.17
C TYR A 256 17.58 -26.99 -3.73
N LYS A 257 16.35 -26.56 -3.43
CA LYS A 257 15.96 -26.19 -2.05
C LYS A 257 16.08 -27.37 -1.09
N ASN A 258 15.70 -28.58 -1.51
CA ASN A 258 15.84 -29.79 -0.71
C ASN A 258 17.31 -30.12 -0.42
N LEU A 259 18.19 -29.94 -1.40
CA LEU A 259 19.65 -30.07 -1.20
C LEU A 259 20.17 -29.14 -0.10
N LEU A 260 19.61 -27.94 0.00
CA LEU A 260 20.01 -26.92 0.96
C LEU A 260 19.29 -27.01 2.31
N ALA A 261 18.26 -27.85 2.41
CA ALA A 261 17.39 -27.90 3.58
C ALA A 261 18.13 -28.31 4.86
N ASP A 262 19.11 -29.20 4.76
CA ASP A 262 19.90 -29.70 5.89
C ASP A 262 21.03 -28.73 6.34
N ASN A 263 21.31 -27.66 5.57
CA ASN A 263 22.49 -26.80 5.74
C ASN A 263 22.18 -25.30 5.81
N ARG A 264 21.10 -24.89 6.50
CA ARG A 264 20.76 -23.45 6.62
C ARG A 264 21.77 -22.62 7.44
N ILE A 265 22.85 -23.22 7.95
CA ILE A 265 23.89 -22.54 8.77
C ILE A 265 25.29 -22.65 8.15
N SER A 266 25.58 -23.62 7.26
CA SER A 266 26.88 -23.70 6.56
C SER A 266 26.78 -24.41 5.21
N PHE A 267 27.11 -23.71 4.13
CA PHE A 267 27.19 -24.28 2.79
C PHE A 267 28.56 -24.95 2.59
N LEU A 268 28.65 -26.27 2.81
CA LEU A 268 29.84 -27.06 2.45
C LEU A 268 29.68 -27.61 1.04
N PHE A 269 30.60 -27.23 0.14
CA PHE A 269 30.63 -27.68 -1.27
C PHE A 269 30.62 -29.21 -1.44
N GLU A 270 31.08 -29.97 -0.44
CA GLU A 270 31.06 -31.43 -0.42
C GLU A 270 29.64 -32.04 -0.53
N ASN A 271 28.60 -31.33 -0.07
CA ASN A 271 27.22 -31.83 -0.13
C ASN A 271 26.63 -31.83 -1.55
N LEU A 272 27.15 -30.99 -2.45
CA LEU A 272 26.77 -31.00 -3.87
C LEU A 272 27.26 -32.27 -4.58
N LYS A 273 28.40 -32.85 -4.17
CA LYS A 273 28.91 -34.11 -4.76
C LYS A 273 27.97 -35.28 -4.51
N GLN A 274 27.35 -35.37 -3.32
CA GLN A 274 26.50 -36.51 -2.98
C GLN A 274 25.20 -36.54 -3.81
N ALA A 275 24.60 -35.39 -4.13
CA ALA A 275 23.37 -35.33 -4.92
C ALA A 275 23.60 -35.55 -6.43
N LEU A 276 24.70 -35.04 -6.99
CA LEU A 276 25.09 -35.33 -8.39
C LEU A 276 25.33 -36.83 -8.62
N VAL A 277 25.82 -37.55 -7.61
CA VAL A 277 26.05 -39.01 -7.68
C VAL A 277 24.74 -39.82 -7.67
N VAL A 278 23.67 -39.31 -7.05
CA VAL A 278 22.37 -40.01 -7.01
C VAL A 278 21.60 -39.84 -8.33
N GLN A 279 21.63 -38.66 -8.94
CA GLN A 279 20.94 -38.43 -10.22
C GLN A 279 21.63 -39.05 -11.44
N CYS A 280 22.95 -39.26 -11.42
CA CYS A 280 23.64 -40.00 -12.49
C CYS A 280 23.42 -41.51 -12.46
N LYS A 281 22.76 -42.07 -11.43
CA LYS A 281 22.51 -43.53 -11.33
C LYS A 281 21.15 -43.99 -11.84
N SER A 282 20.27 -43.09 -12.28
CA SER A 282 18.90 -43.43 -12.69
C SER A 282 18.67 -43.52 -14.21
N SER A 283 19.72 -43.46 -15.03
CA SER A 283 19.59 -43.64 -16.48
C SER A 283 20.75 -44.44 -17.06
N GLU A 284 20.85 -45.73 -16.70
CA GLU A 284 21.42 -46.78 -17.55
C GLU A 284 21.37 -48.13 -16.81
N CYS A 285 20.38 -48.96 -17.15
CA CYS A 285 20.50 -50.42 -17.32
C CYS A 285 19.11 -51.06 -17.56
N THR A 286 18.43 -50.68 -18.65
CA THR A 286 17.55 -51.63 -19.35
C THR A 286 18.18 -51.93 -20.70
N GLY A 287 19.15 -52.83 -20.64
CA GLY A 287 19.74 -53.49 -21.78
C GLY A 287 19.67 -54.99 -21.57
N LYS A 288 18.48 -55.56 -21.78
CA LYS A 288 18.19 -56.86 -22.38
C LYS A 288 16.70 -57.16 -22.32
#